data_AF-A0A967F1I9-F1
#
_entry.id   AF-A0A967F1I9-F1
#
_cell.length_a   1.000
_cell.length_b   1.000
_cell.length_c   1.000
_cell.angle_alpha   90.00
_cell.angle_beta   90.00
_cell.angle_gamma   90.00
#
_symmetry.space_group_name_H-M   'P 1'
#
loop_
_entity.id
_entity.type
_entity.pdbx_description
1 polymer ?
#
loop_
_entity_poly.entity_id
_entity_poly.type
_entity_poly.pdbx_seq_one_letter_code
_entity_poly.pdbx_strand_id
1 'polypeptide(L)'
;MPIVQFAEPDTIRLISTAYISEPALKPLADDDGDLAYLEELEGLTSPRRRLTTPVPGGVHPDELLSERHGFGWSYVNAAFCYTRASGNRFNRPERGAWYATWGPNAVETAQSEVAWHLTRELDATGIYENITAYCELIAGFTVRFHDLASYEGKAVLDPDPDKGYPAGQALAAELFQSGSQGVIYPSARKEGGSCLAAFRPHIVQNIRQGDTWSFVWSGGQEPAITRKA
;
A
#
# COMPACT_ATOMS: atom_id res chain seq x y z
N MET A 1 12.47 22.05 -2.84
CA MET A 1 11.34 21.46 -2.08
C MET A 1 11.78 21.21 -0.65
N PRO A 2 11.07 21.74 0.35
CA PRO A 2 11.50 21.66 1.75
C PRO A 2 11.63 20.21 2.20
N ILE A 3 12.66 19.94 2.98
CA ILE A 3 12.88 18.66 3.64
C ILE A 3 12.55 18.87 5.11
N VAL A 4 11.67 18.03 5.65
CA VAL A 4 11.24 18.09 7.04
C VAL A 4 11.68 16.84 7.79
N GLN A 5 11.98 17.00 9.08
CA GLN A 5 12.14 15.86 9.96
C GLN A 5 10.75 15.30 10.28
N PHE A 6 10.56 14.02 10.00
CA PHE A 6 9.30 13.32 10.16
C PHE A 6 9.49 12.21 11.19
N ALA A 7 8.81 12.35 12.32
CA ALA A 7 8.76 11.37 13.39
C ALA A 7 7.29 11.08 13.69
N GLU A 8 6.82 9.93 13.22
CA GLU A 8 5.43 9.49 13.40
C GLU A 8 5.45 8.01 13.78
N PRO A 9 5.07 7.65 15.02
CA PRO A 9 5.04 6.26 15.45
C PRO A 9 3.96 5.43 14.73
N ASP A 10 2.84 6.04 14.32
CA ASP A 10 1.64 5.30 13.97
C ASP A 10 1.05 5.77 12.62
N THR A 11 1.79 5.52 11.53
CA THR A 11 1.27 5.68 10.17
C THR A 11 0.42 4.47 9.77
N ILE A 12 -0.64 4.69 8.98
CA ILE A 12 -1.63 3.66 8.65
C ILE A 12 -1.53 3.26 7.18
N ARG A 13 -1.38 1.98 6.90
CA ARG A 13 -1.54 1.38 5.57
C ARG A 13 -2.63 0.31 5.62
N LEU A 14 -3.68 0.45 4.83
CA LEU A 14 -4.67 -0.61 4.68
C LEU A 14 -4.21 -1.63 3.63
N ILE A 15 -4.22 -2.90 3.98
CA ILE A 15 -4.01 -4.01 3.05
C ILE A 15 -5.19 -4.97 3.08
N SER A 16 -5.54 -5.57 1.94
CA SER A 16 -6.66 -6.53 1.91
C SER A 16 -6.37 -7.74 2.79
N THR A 17 -7.37 -8.16 3.56
CA THR A 17 -7.31 -9.32 4.47
C THR A 17 -7.14 -10.65 3.75
N ALA A 18 -7.45 -10.72 2.45
CA ALA A 18 -7.05 -11.85 1.60
C ALA A 18 -5.52 -12.10 1.62
N TYR A 19 -4.75 -11.14 2.12
CA TYR A 19 -3.31 -11.21 2.30
C TYR A 19 -2.86 -11.28 3.77
N ILE A 20 -3.78 -11.39 4.74
CA ILE A 20 -3.50 -11.42 6.19
C ILE A 20 -3.99 -12.71 6.86
N SER A 21 -5.16 -13.23 6.46
CA SER A 21 -5.73 -14.42 7.11
C SER A 21 -4.89 -15.68 6.85
N GLU A 22 -4.95 -16.61 7.81
CA GLU A 22 -4.45 -18.00 7.71
C GLU A 22 -4.75 -18.63 6.35
N PRO A 23 -3.96 -19.63 5.89
CA PRO A 23 -4.17 -20.26 4.59
C PRO A 23 -5.64 -20.61 4.41
N ALA A 24 -6.29 -20.04 3.39
CA ALA A 24 -7.68 -20.33 3.05
C ALA A 24 -7.92 -21.84 2.80
N LEU A 25 -6.84 -22.58 2.64
CA LEU A 25 -6.75 -24.01 2.36
C LEU A 25 -6.82 -24.89 3.62
N LYS A 26 -6.49 -24.36 4.81
CA LYS A 26 -6.47 -25.16 6.05
C LYS A 26 -7.84 -25.75 6.41
N PRO A 27 -8.98 -25.04 6.22
CA PRO A 27 -10.30 -25.64 6.39
C PRO A 27 -10.73 -26.60 5.27
N LEU A 28 -9.96 -26.66 4.18
CA LEU A 28 -10.24 -27.49 3.00
C LEU A 28 -9.36 -28.74 2.93
N ALA A 29 -8.44 -28.91 3.88
CA ALA A 29 -7.52 -30.03 3.97
C ALA A 29 -7.93 -30.96 5.12
N ASP A 30 -8.07 -32.25 4.83
CA ASP A 30 -8.39 -33.27 5.83
C ASP A 30 -7.13 -33.66 6.64
N ASP A 31 -5.93 -33.51 6.05
CA ASP A 31 -4.63 -33.71 6.70
C ASP A 31 -3.51 -32.80 6.14
N ASP A 32 -2.32 -32.88 6.73
CA ASP A 32 -1.15 -32.06 6.35
C ASP A 32 -0.64 -32.36 4.92
N GLY A 33 -0.88 -33.57 4.41
CA GLY A 33 -0.52 -33.96 3.04
C GLY A 33 -1.45 -33.31 2.01
N ASP A 34 -2.75 -33.32 2.28
CA ASP A 34 -3.75 -32.62 1.47
C ASP A 34 -3.56 -31.10 1.51
N LEU A 35 -3.17 -30.57 2.67
CA LEU A 35 -2.81 -29.17 2.79
C LEU A 35 -1.62 -28.86 1.85
N ALA A 36 -0.54 -29.64 1.89
CA ALA A 36 0.61 -29.43 1.01
C ALA A 36 0.25 -29.44 -0.48
N TYR A 37 -0.66 -30.32 -0.91
CA TYR A 37 -1.15 -30.36 -2.29
C TYR A 37 -1.99 -29.14 -2.67
N LEU A 38 -2.89 -28.72 -1.79
CA LEU A 38 -3.69 -27.50 -2.00
C LEU A 38 -2.80 -26.25 -2.01
N GLU A 39 -1.77 -26.21 -1.17
CA GLU A 39 -0.79 -25.13 -1.10
C GLU A 39 0.08 -25.07 -2.36
N GLU A 40 0.44 -26.23 -2.94
CA GLU A 40 1.11 -26.33 -4.23
C GLU A 40 0.22 -25.79 -5.35
N LEU A 41 -1.05 -26.21 -5.41
CA LEU A 41 -2.03 -25.75 -6.41
C LEU A 41 -2.32 -24.24 -6.32
N GLU A 42 -2.46 -23.71 -5.11
CA GLU A 42 -2.57 -22.25 -4.89
C GLU A 42 -1.28 -21.54 -5.28
N GLY A 43 -0.11 -22.12 -5.00
CA GLY A 43 1.19 -21.57 -5.40
C GLY A 43 1.40 -21.47 -6.91
N LEU A 44 0.72 -22.30 -7.70
CA LEU A 44 0.72 -22.20 -9.17
C LEU A 44 -0.08 -21.00 -9.70
N THR A 45 -1.11 -20.57 -8.98
CA THR A 45 -2.04 -19.50 -9.41
C THR A 45 -1.78 -18.16 -8.72
N SER A 46 -1.18 -18.19 -7.53
CA SER A 46 -0.92 -17.02 -6.69
C SER A 46 0.50 -16.50 -6.92
N PRO A 47 0.70 -15.33 -7.57
CA PRO A 47 2.04 -14.80 -7.88
C PRO A 47 2.92 -14.56 -6.65
N ARG A 48 2.33 -14.54 -5.45
CA ARG A 48 3.03 -14.33 -4.17
C ARG A 48 3.62 -15.59 -3.54
N ARG A 49 3.10 -16.78 -3.88
CA ARG A 49 3.53 -18.07 -3.28
C ARG A 49 4.56 -18.82 -4.12
N ARG A 50 4.88 -18.34 -5.33
CA ARG A 50 6.10 -18.80 -6.03
C ARG A 50 7.28 -18.54 -5.12
N LEU A 51 8.13 -19.55 -4.92
CA LEU A 51 9.23 -19.70 -3.93
C LEU A 51 10.23 -18.51 -3.80
N THR A 52 10.06 -17.44 -4.55
CA THR A 52 10.77 -16.17 -4.47
C THR A 52 9.81 -15.03 -4.84
N THR A 53 9.69 -14.02 -3.97
CA THR A 53 8.98 -12.77 -4.31
C THR A 53 9.58 -12.23 -5.62
N PRO A 54 8.78 -12.00 -6.68
CA PRO A 54 9.31 -11.46 -7.93
C PRO A 54 9.90 -10.08 -7.62
N VAL A 55 11.22 -9.93 -7.84
CA VAL A 55 11.93 -8.67 -7.60
C VAL A 55 11.96 -7.87 -8.90
N PRO A 56 11.24 -6.73 -8.99
CA PRO A 56 11.28 -5.88 -10.16
C PRO A 56 12.71 -5.35 -10.43
N GLY A 57 13.03 -5.07 -11.69
CA GLY A 57 14.37 -4.61 -12.06
C GLY A 57 14.84 -3.31 -11.38
N GLY A 58 13.92 -2.51 -10.83
CA GLY A 58 14.23 -1.31 -10.05
C GLY A 58 14.42 -1.55 -8.55
N VAL A 59 14.38 -2.79 -8.07
CA VAL A 59 14.64 -3.17 -6.67
C VAL A 59 15.88 -4.03 -6.58
N HIS A 60 16.89 -3.56 -5.84
CA HIS A 60 18.06 -4.39 -5.58
C HIS A 60 17.75 -5.40 -4.47
N PRO A 61 18.14 -6.69 -4.58
CA PRO A 61 17.88 -7.69 -3.54
C PRO A 61 18.36 -7.29 -2.13
N ASP A 62 19.47 -6.57 -2.03
CA ASP A 62 20.02 -6.09 -0.74
C ASP A 62 19.14 -5.04 -0.04
N GLU A 63 18.19 -4.43 -0.75
CA GLU A 63 17.22 -3.52 -0.14
C GLU A 63 16.11 -4.27 0.60
N LEU A 64 15.90 -5.55 0.29
CA LEU A 64 14.81 -6.34 0.83
C LEU A 64 15.06 -6.74 2.27
N LEU A 65 13.99 -6.69 3.04
CA LEU A 65 13.98 -7.17 4.42
C LEU A 65 13.93 -8.69 4.43
N SER A 66 14.39 -9.27 5.53
CA SER A 66 14.27 -10.70 5.86
C SER A 66 13.60 -10.87 7.21
N GLU A 67 13.29 -12.11 7.58
CA GLU A 67 12.66 -12.51 8.84
C GLU A 67 13.31 -11.90 10.09
N ARG A 68 14.62 -11.62 10.06
CA ARG A 68 15.34 -10.95 11.17
C ARG A 68 14.79 -9.58 11.55
N HIS A 69 14.03 -8.93 10.66
CA HIS A 69 13.40 -7.63 10.92
C HIS A 69 12.06 -7.76 11.65
N GLY A 70 11.64 -8.98 11.98
CA GLY A 70 10.43 -9.25 12.74
C GLY A 70 9.16 -9.17 11.89
N PHE A 71 8.01 -9.13 12.56
CA PHE A 71 6.70 -9.09 11.92
C PHE A 71 6.61 -7.97 10.86
N GLY A 72 5.99 -8.28 9.73
CA GLY A 72 5.72 -7.33 8.65
C GLY A 72 6.83 -7.14 7.62
N TRP A 73 8.00 -7.78 7.77
CA TRP A 73 9.09 -7.72 6.78
C TRP A 73 8.62 -8.06 5.35
N SER A 74 7.77 -9.07 5.22
CA SER A 74 7.23 -9.53 3.93
C SER A 74 6.20 -8.54 3.36
N TYR A 75 5.39 -7.90 4.20
CA TYR A 75 4.47 -6.83 3.78
C TYR A 75 5.21 -5.59 3.29
N VAL A 76 6.33 -5.24 3.94
CA VAL A 76 7.20 -4.16 3.47
C VAL A 76 7.74 -4.52 2.09
N ASN A 77 8.39 -5.67 1.93
CA ASN A 77 8.92 -6.11 0.62
C ASN A 77 7.84 -6.13 -0.46
N ALA A 78 6.64 -6.60 -0.12
CA ALA A 78 5.51 -6.64 -1.05
C ALA A 78 5.13 -5.25 -1.58
N ALA A 79 5.21 -4.20 -0.76
CA ALA A 79 4.93 -2.83 -1.21
C ALA A 79 5.91 -2.33 -2.29
N PHE A 80 7.14 -2.86 -2.31
CA PHE A 80 8.17 -2.50 -3.29
C PHE A 80 8.22 -3.45 -4.49
N CYS A 81 7.79 -4.71 -4.32
CA CYS A 81 7.92 -5.74 -5.34
C CYS A 81 6.65 -5.95 -6.20
N TYR A 82 5.45 -5.77 -5.64
CA TYR A 82 4.21 -5.91 -6.40
C TYR A 82 3.78 -4.56 -6.97
N THR A 83 4.21 -4.29 -8.19
CA THR A 83 3.93 -3.04 -8.89
C THR A 83 2.72 -3.17 -9.82
N ARG A 84 2.01 -2.06 -10.02
CA ARG A 84 1.04 -1.93 -11.12
C ARG A 84 1.80 -1.65 -12.42
N ALA A 85 1.32 -2.18 -13.54
CA ALA A 85 1.94 -1.96 -14.85
C ALA A 85 2.00 -0.49 -15.29
N SER A 86 1.13 0.36 -14.73
CA SER A 86 1.14 1.82 -14.92
C SER A 86 1.85 2.59 -13.78
N GLY A 87 2.34 1.89 -12.76
CA GLY A 87 2.81 2.49 -11.51
C GLY A 87 1.67 3.04 -10.64
N ASN A 88 2.03 3.83 -9.63
CA ASN A 88 1.09 4.67 -8.87
C ASN A 88 1.56 6.12 -8.89
N ARG A 89 0.97 6.98 -8.05
CA ARG A 89 1.27 8.42 -8.02
C ARG A 89 2.77 8.75 -7.89
N PHE A 90 3.49 8.02 -7.06
CA PHE A 90 4.89 8.29 -6.71
C PHE A 90 5.82 7.09 -6.95
N ASN A 91 5.44 6.19 -7.86
CA ASN A 91 6.29 5.08 -8.27
C ASN A 91 5.96 4.64 -9.69
N ARG A 92 6.99 4.29 -10.45
CA ARG A 92 6.86 3.72 -11.80
C ARG A 92 6.69 2.20 -11.74
N PRO A 93 6.41 1.50 -12.86
CA PRO A 93 6.21 0.05 -12.86
C PRO A 93 7.43 -0.75 -12.41
N GLU A 94 8.63 -0.20 -12.52
CA GLU A 94 9.89 -0.92 -12.26
C GLU A 94 10.20 -1.04 -10.76
N ARG A 95 9.50 -0.29 -9.90
CA ARG A 95 9.71 -0.31 -8.44
C ARG A 95 8.48 0.22 -7.72
N GLY A 96 8.03 -0.48 -6.67
CA GLY A 96 6.94 -0.04 -5.81
C GLY A 96 7.35 0.99 -4.77
N ALA A 97 6.39 1.43 -3.96
CA ALA A 97 6.62 2.32 -2.83
C ALA A 97 5.70 1.95 -1.68
N TRP A 98 6.14 2.25 -0.46
CA TRP A 98 5.29 2.13 0.72
C TRP A 98 4.41 3.37 0.85
N TYR A 99 3.11 3.19 0.67
CA TYR A 99 2.10 4.22 0.88
C TYR A 99 1.44 4.03 2.24
N ALA A 100 1.32 5.13 2.98
CA ALA A 100 0.58 5.19 4.24
C ALA A 100 -0.02 6.58 4.44
N THR A 101 -0.92 6.70 5.41
CA THR A 101 -1.50 7.95 5.89
C THR A 101 -1.04 8.21 7.31
N TRP A 102 -1.13 9.46 7.76
CA TRP A 102 -0.64 9.86 9.07
C TRP A 102 -1.40 11.04 9.65
N GLY A 103 -1.20 11.31 10.94
CA GLY A 103 -1.87 12.36 11.68
C GLY A 103 -3.26 11.94 12.21
N PRO A 104 -4.06 12.89 12.71
CA PRO A 104 -5.28 12.60 13.48
C PRO A 104 -6.38 11.93 12.66
N ASN A 105 -6.37 12.06 11.33
CA ASN A 105 -7.36 11.47 10.43
C ASN A 105 -6.75 10.33 9.59
N ALA A 106 -5.68 9.67 10.05
CA ALA A 106 -4.93 8.72 9.25
C ALA A 106 -5.81 7.56 8.77
N VAL A 107 -6.62 6.98 9.65
CA VAL A 107 -7.50 5.84 9.34
C VAL A 107 -8.55 6.23 8.32
N GLU A 108 -9.25 7.35 8.54
CA GLU A 108 -10.29 7.86 7.62
C GLU A 108 -9.71 8.24 6.26
N THR A 109 -8.48 8.76 6.23
CA THR A 109 -7.76 9.07 4.99
C THR A 109 -7.44 7.78 4.24
N ALA A 110 -6.93 6.75 4.92
CA ALA A 110 -6.62 5.47 4.29
C ALA A 110 -7.89 4.79 3.76
N GLN A 111 -8.99 4.86 4.51
CA GLN A 111 -10.31 4.39 4.09
C GLN A 111 -10.79 5.12 2.84
N SER A 112 -10.66 6.45 2.80
CA SER A 112 -11.05 7.27 1.63
C SER A 112 -10.24 6.93 0.37
N GLU A 113 -8.94 6.68 0.52
CA GLU A 113 -8.08 6.23 -0.59
C GLU A 113 -8.50 4.84 -1.10
N VAL A 114 -8.72 3.88 -0.19
CA VAL A 114 -9.17 2.51 -0.55
C VAL A 114 -10.54 2.54 -1.22
N ALA A 115 -11.50 3.26 -0.64
CA ALA A 115 -12.84 3.40 -1.18
C ALA A 115 -12.80 3.98 -2.59
N TRP A 116 -12.09 5.09 -2.79
CA TRP A 116 -11.98 5.72 -4.11
C TRP A 116 -11.36 4.78 -5.16
N HIS A 117 -10.28 4.08 -4.81
CA HIS A 117 -9.60 3.17 -5.72
C HIS A 117 -10.45 1.95 -6.10
N LEU A 118 -11.14 1.36 -5.13
CA LEU A 118 -12.04 0.23 -5.37
C LEU A 118 -13.28 0.67 -6.14
N THR A 119 -13.90 1.79 -5.80
CA THR A 119 -15.04 2.34 -6.56
C THR A 119 -14.66 2.55 -8.02
N ARG A 120 -13.47 3.09 -8.31
CA ARG A 120 -12.97 3.24 -9.68
C ARG A 120 -12.80 1.89 -10.40
N GLU A 121 -12.42 0.83 -9.70
CA GLU A 121 -12.36 -0.52 -10.27
C GLU A 121 -13.78 -1.07 -10.53
N LEU A 122 -14.74 -0.80 -9.65
CA LEU A 122 -16.15 -1.15 -9.83
C LEU A 122 -16.81 -0.38 -10.98
N ASP A 123 -16.48 0.90 -11.16
CA ASP A 123 -16.96 1.75 -12.27
C ASP A 123 -16.66 1.09 -13.64
N ALA A 124 -15.52 0.41 -13.77
CA ALA A 124 -15.14 -0.30 -14.99
C ALA A 124 -16.03 -1.52 -15.30
N THR A 125 -16.70 -2.07 -14.28
CA THR A 125 -17.62 -3.21 -14.42
C THR A 125 -19.09 -2.79 -14.41
N GLY A 126 -19.40 -1.62 -13.83
CA GLY A 126 -20.77 -1.17 -13.59
C GLY A 126 -21.51 -1.95 -12.49
N ILE A 127 -20.83 -2.85 -11.77
CA ILE A 127 -21.40 -3.68 -10.71
C ILE A 127 -20.87 -3.17 -9.37
N TYR A 128 -21.77 -2.70 -8.52
CA TYR A 128 -21.45 -2.15 -7.20
C TYR A 128 -21.94 -3.03 -6.05
N GLU A 129 -22.01 -4.35 -6.28
CA GLU A 129 -22.24 -5.33 -5.23
C GLU A 129 -20.89 -5.94 -4.87
N ASN A 130 -20.28 -5.45 -3.78
CA ASN A 130 -18.94 -5.88 -3.39
C ASN A 130 -18.77 -5.80 -1.87
N ILE A 131 -18.16 -6.84 -1.30
CA ILE A 131 -17.74 -6.88 0.09
C ILE A 131 -16.27 -7.23 0.13
N THR A 132 -15.46 -6.36 0.72
CA THR A 132 -14.04 -6.63 0.92
C THR A 132 -13.61 -6.18 2.30
N ALA A 133 -12.63 -6.86 2.85
CA ALA A 133 -12.08 -6.55 4.16
C ALA A 133 -10.61 -6.17 4.03
N TYR A 134 -10.24 -5.10 4.71
CA TYR A 134 -8.88 -4.58 4.80
C TYR A 134 -8.46 -4.52 6.26
N CYS A 135 -7.19 -4.74 6.54
CA CYS A 135 -6.66 -4.55 7.87
C CYS A 135 -5.49 -3.57 7.85
N GLU A 136 -5.38 -2.83 8.94
CA GLU A 136 -4.36 -1.83 9.17
C GLU A 136 -3.01 -2.51 9.42
N LEU A 137 -2.01 -2.05 8.68
CA LEU A 137 -0.61 -2.14 9.05
C LEU A 137 -0.19 -0.78 9.58
N ILE A 138 0.13 -0.75 10.87
CA ILE A 138 0.66 0.41 11.56
C ILE A 138 2.18 0.37 11.42
N ALA A 139 2.79 1.46 10.97
CA ALA A 139 4.23 1.56 10.78
C ALA A 139 4.78 2.86 11.37
N GLY A 140 5.96 2.78 12.00
CA GLY A 140 6.69 3.93 12.53
C GLY A 140 7.74 4.45 11.56
N PHE A 141 7.95 5.77 11.60
CA PHE A 141 8.93 6.47 10.78
C PHE A 141 9.71 7.47 11.64
N THR A 142 11.03 7.54 11.43
CA THR A 142 11.90 8.59 11.95
C THR A 142 12.94 8.92 10.88
N VAL A 143 12.55 9.79 9.94
CA VAL A 143 13.26 10.00 8.67
C VAL A 143 13.15 11.47 8.24
N ARG A 144 13.87 11.85 7.17
CA ARG A 144 13.63 13.12 6.47
C ARG A 144 12.85 12.89 5.18
N PHE A 145 11.71 13.54 5.04
CA PHE A 145 10.91 13.52 3.81
C PHE A 145 10.84 14.89 3.16
N HIS A 146 10.62 14.90 1.84
CA HIS A 146 10.23 16.14 1.19
C HIS A 146 8.75 16.41 1.45
N ASP A 147 8.43 17.65 1.83
CA ASP A 147 7.06 18.09 2.04
C ASP A 147 6.51 18.72 0.75
N LEU A 148 5.46 18.09 0.21
CA LEU A 148 4.77 18.55 -1.00
C LEU A 148 3.65 19.54 -0.71
N ALA A 149 3.23 19.75 0.54
CA ALA A 149 2.10 20.63 0.87
C ALA A 149 2.32 22.09 0.41
N SER A 150 3.57 22.54 0.43
CA SER A 150 4.00 23.87 -0.03
C SER A 150 4.66 23.86 -1.42
N TYR A 151 4.66 22.72 -2.11
CA TYR A 151 5.32 22.59 -3.40
C TYR A 151 4.48 23.21 -4.53
N GLU A 152 5.10 24.11 -5.30
CA GLU A 152 4.42 24.85 -6.39
C GLU A 152 4.05 23.97 -7.58
N GLY A 153 4.59 22.75 -7.69
CA GLY A 153 4.29 21.79 -8.75
C GLY A 153 2.91 21.16 -8.60
N LYS A 154 1.85 21.95 -8.81
CA LYS A 154 0.45 21.57 -8.63
C LYS A 154 0.05 20.29 -9.36
N ALA A 155 0.66 20.02 -10.51
CA ALA A 155 0.37 18.82 -11.31
C ALA A 155 0.65 17.53 -10.52
N VAL A 156 1.66 17.50 -9.65
CA VAL A 156 2.02 16.30 -8.86
C VAL A 156 0.91 15.90 -7.88
N LEU A 157 0.17 16.90 -7.39
CA LEU A 157 -0.93 16.74 -6.44
C LEU A 157 -2.30 16.76 -7.12
N ASP A 158 -2.35 16.73 -8.46
CA ASP A 158 -3.63 16.73 -9.18
C ASP A 158 -4.46 15.50 -8.75
N PRO A 159 -5.74 15.68 -8.38
CA PRO A 159 -6.60 14.57 -7.97
C PRO A 159 -6.89 13.60 -9.12
N ASP A 160 -6.79 14.03 -10.37
CA ASP A 160 -6.92 13.20 -11.57
C ASP A 160 -5.66 12.35 -11.77
N PRO A 161 -5.73 11.00 -11.71
CA PRO A 161 -4.57 10.14 -11.93
C PRO A 161 -3.86 10.36 -13.27
N ASP A 162 -4.59 10.71 -14.32
CA ASP A 162 -4.02 10.84 -15.67
C ASP A 162 -3.12 12.09 -15.79
N LYS A 163 -3.29 13.04 -14.86
CA LYS A 163 -2.44 14.24 -14.72
C LYS A 163 -1.44 14.09 -13.58
N GLY A 164 -1.93 13.61 -12.43
CA GLY A 164 -1.19 13.49 -11.19
C GLY A 164 -0.08 12.45 -11.23
N TYR A 165 -0.35 11.28 -11.82
CA TYR A 165 0.59 10.17 -11.76
C TYR A 165 1.82 10.41 -12.65
N PRO A 166 1.70 10.87 -13.92
CA PRO A 166 2.88 11.16 -14.72
C PRO A 166 3.84 12.17 -14.06
N ALA A 167 3.29 13.26 -13.50
CA ALA A 167 4.06 14.28 -12.80
C ALA A 167 4.70 13.76 -11.51
N GLY A 168 3.93 13.05 -10.68
CA GLY A 168 4.43 12.47 -9.43
C GLY A 168 5.45 11.34 -9.65
N GLN A 169 5.31 10.53 -10.70
CA GLN A 169 6.28 9.50 -11.08
C GLN A 169 7.59 10.10 -11.58
N ALA A 170 7.53 11.20 -12.33
CA ALA A 170 8.73 11.94 -12.74
C ALA A 170 9.46 12.51 -11.52
N LEU A 171 8.73 13.18 -10.62
CA LEU A 171 9.30 13.72 -9.39
C LEU A 171 9.89 12.61 -8.50
N ALA A 172 9.16 11.52 -8.27
CA ALA A 172 9.63 10.44 -7.42
C ALA A 172 10.90 9.79 -7.97
N ALA A 173 11.04 9.66 -9.30
CA ALA A 173 12.25 9.15 -9.93
C ALA A 173 13.45 10.07 -9.68
N GLU A 174 13.28 11.38 -9.84
CA GLU A 174 14.32 12.38 -9.56
C GLU A 174 14.75 12.37 -8.07
N LEU A 175 13.77 12.36 -7.16
CA LEU A 175 14.02 12.30 -5.72
C LEU A 175 14.73 11.02 -5.32
N PHE A 176 14.33 9.89 -5.89
CA PHE A 176 14.96 8.60 -5.62
C PHE A 176 16.43 8.58 -6.05
N GLN A 177 16.73 9.11 -7.25
CA GLN A 177 18.09 9.21 -7.79
C GLN A 177 18.98 10.13 -6.95
N SER A 178 18.41 11.18 -6.35
CA SER A 178 19.12 12.08 -5.42
C SER A 178 19.26 11.53 -3.99
N GLY A 179 18.87 10.28 -3.74
CA GLY A 179 19.02 9.63 -2.43
C GLY A 179 17.92 9.94 -1.42
N SER A 180 16.79 10.49 -1.89
CA SER A 180 15.64 10.78 -1.03
C SER A 180 15.02 9.52 -0.44
N GLN A 181 14.43 9.67 0.74
CA GLN A 181 13.73 8.61 1.45
C GLN A 181 12.26 8.51 1.04
N GLY A 182 11.67 9.60 0.53
CA GLY A 182 10.24 9.67 0.24
C GLY A 182 9.68 11.08 0.29
N VAL A 183 8.35 11.14 0.22
CA VAL A 183 7.57 12.37 0.23
C VAL A 183 6.41 12.27 1.22
N ILE A 184 6.03 13.39 1.83
CA ILE A 184 4.73 13.59 2.48
C ILE A 184 3.91 14.58 1.66
N TYR A 185 2.60 14.36 1.60
CA TYR A 185 1.72 15.14 0.72
C TYR A 185 0.27 15.13 1.23
N PRO A 186 -0.53 16.18 0.92
CA PRO A 186 -1.95 16.18 1.27
C PRO A 186 -2.70 15.10 0.50
N SER A 187 -3.68 14.47 1.14
CA SER A 187 -4.56 13.50 0.46
C SER A 187 -5.39 14.21 -0.62
N ALA A 188 -5.55 13.54 -1.75
CA ALA A 188 -6.44 13.99 -2.83
C ALA A 188 -7.88 13.47 -2.64
N ARG A 189 -8.13 12.67 -1.60
CA ARG A 189 -9.40 11.94 -1.36
C ARG A 189 -10.08 12.34 -0.06
N LYS A 190 -9.30 12.78 0.93
CA LYS A 190 -9.82 13.28 2.21
C LYS A 190 -9.29 14.68 2.49
N GLU A 191 -10.20 15.65 2.58
CA GLU A 191 -9.84 16.99 3.04
C GLU A 191 -9.25 16.93 4.46
N GLY A 192 -8.13 17.63 4.65
CA GLY A 192 -7.35 17.60 5.90
C GLY A 192 -6.61 16.28 6.16
N GLY A 193 -6.63 15.34 5.21
CA GLY A 193 -5.88 14.09 5.27
C GLY A 193 -4.45 14.26 4.80
N SER A 194 -3.53 13.49 5.39
CA SER A 194 -2.12 13.49 5.05
C SER A 194 -1.64 12.10 4.66
N CYS A 195 -0.87 12.04 3.58
CA CYS A 195 -0.31 10.83 3.00
C CYS A 195 1.22 10.89 2.98
N LEU A 196 1.84 9.73 2.85
CA LEU A 196 3.26 9.58 2.60
C LEU A 196 3.52 8.49 1.56
N ALA A 197 4.65 8.63 0.85
CA ALA A 197 5.20 7.59 -0.01
C ALA A 197 6.69 7.41 0.32
N ALA A 198 7.03 6.27 0.91
CA ALA A 198 8.40 5.88 1.24
C ALA A 198 9.01 5.07 0.09
N PHE A 199 10.23 5.44 -0.32
CA PHE A 199 10.90 4.86 -1.48
C PHE A 199 11.88 3.73 -1.13
N ARG A 200 12.19 3.55 0.16
CA ARG A 200 13.15 2.57 0.67
C ARG A 200 12.46 1.59 1.64
N PRO A 201 12.74 0.28 1.55
CA PRO A 201 12.18 -0.67 2.51
C PRO A 201 12.66 -0.45 3.95
N HIS A 202 13.96 -0.20 4.14
CA HIS A 202 14.60 -0.14 5.46
C HIS A 202 14.14 1.03 6.35
N ILE A 203 13.42 2.02 5.83
CA ILE A 203 12.90 3.13 6.66
C ILE A 203 11.52 2.83 7.24
N VAL A 204 10.86 1.76 6.78
CA VAL A 204 9.56 1.32 7.31
C VAL A 204 9.83 0.43 8.51
N GLN A 205 9.49 0.91 9.70
CA GLN A 205 9.89 0.29 10.96
C GLN A 205 8.66 -0.02 11.84
N ASN A 206 8.85 -0.85 12.86
CA ASN A 206 7.85 -1.11 13.91
C ASN A 206 6.46 -1.48 13.36
N ILE A 207 6.44 -2.41 12.39
CA ILE A 207 5.19 -2.87 11.78
C ILE A 207 4.35 -3.62 12.82
N ARG A 208 3.09 -3.22 12.96
CA ARG A 208 2.10 -3.86 13.83
C ARG A 208 0.78 -3.97 13.09
N GLN A 209 -0.01 -4.97 13.45
CA GLN A 209 -1.36 -5.11 12.94
C GLN A 209 -2.31 -4.26 13.79
N GLY A 210 -3.17 -3.49 13.12
CA GLY A 210 -4.24 -2.71 13.74
C GLY A 210 -5.61 -3.29 13.45
N ASP A 211 -6.60 -2.42 13.31
CA ASP A 211 -7.98 -2.82 13.12
C ASP A 211 -8.26 -3.43 11.75
N THR A 212 -9.34 -4.19 11.68
CA THR A 212 -9.89 -4.70 10.42
C THR A 212 -11.17 -3.96 10.09
N TRP A 213 -11.31 -3.55 8.84
CA TRP A 213 -12.43 -2.79 8.30
C TRP A 213 -13.09 -3.55 7.16
N SER A 214 -14.41 -3.54 7.14
CA SER A 214 -15.23 -4.05 6.04
C SER A 214 -15.74 -2.89 5.21
N PHE A 215 -15.57 -2.98 3.89
CA PHE A 215 -16.11 -2.05 2.91
C PHE A 215 -17.22 -2.79 2.14
N VAL A 216 -18.41 -2.22 2.13
CA VAL A 216 -19.61 -2.83 1.53
C VAL A 216 -20.24 -1.86 0.54
N TRP A 217 -20.17 -2.19 -0.75
CA TRP A 217 -20.96 -1.53 -1.79
C TRP A 217 -22.24 -2.33 -1.99
N SER A 218 -23.39 -1.64 -1.97
CA SER A 218 -24.74 -2.23 -2.13
C SER A 218 -25.51 -1.52 -3.24
N GLY A 219 -24.95 -1.55 -4.45
CA GLY A 219 -25.55 -0.98 -5.66
C GLY A 219 -25.22 0.49 -5.93
N GLY A 220 -24.41 1.14 -5.08
CA GLY A 220 -23.96 2.53 -5.25
C GLY A 220 -22.44 2.66 -5.14
N GLN A 221 -21.89 3.80 -5.57
CA GLN A 221 -20.44 4.08 -5.59
C GLN A 221 -19.82 4.32 -4.21
N GLU A 222 -20.63 4.62 -3.19
CA GLU A 222 -20.17 4.90 -1.84
C GLU A 222 -20.32 3.64 -0.96
N PRO A 223 -19.21 3.11 -0.41
CA PRO A 223 -19.28 1.97 0.48
C PRO A 223 -19.72 2.35 1.89
N ALA A 224 -20.47 1.48 2.54
CA ALA A 224 -20.55 1.46 4.00
C ALA A 224 -19.25 0.87 4.56
N ILE A 225 -18.61 1.60 5.48
CA ILE A 225 -17.35 1.20 6.11
C ILE A 225 -17.61 0.90 7.59
N THR A 226 -17.27 -0.30 8.03
CA THR A 226 -17.48 -0.73 9.42
C THR A 226 -16.26 -1.44 9.97
N ARG A 227 -15.94 -1.20 11.24
CA ARG A 227 -14.90 -1.95 11.94
C ARG A 227 -15.41 -3.38 12.18
N LYS A 228 -14.63 -4.39 11.81
CA LYS A 228 -14.92 -5.78 12.18
C LYS A 228 -14.60 -5.98 13.66
N ALA A 229 -15.51 -6.66 14.35
CA ALA A 229 -15.36 -7.05 15.75
C ALA A 229 -14.28 -8.13 15.92
#